data_AF-A0A7L9BL79-F1
#
_entry.id   AF-A0A7L9BL79-F1
#
_cell.length_a   1.000
_cell.length_b   1.000
_cell.length_c   1.000
_cell.angle_alpha   90.00
_cell.angle_beta   90.00
_cell.angle_gamma   90.00
#
_symmetry.space_group_name_H-M   'P 1'
#
loop_
_entity.id
_entity.type
_entity.pdbx_description
1 polymer ?
#
loop_
_entity_poly.entity_id
_entity_poly.type
_entity_poly.pdbx_seq_one_letter_code
_entity_poly.pdbx_strand_id
1 'polypeptide(L)' 'MFSFLKKVQLKVFQKKRLMMLEEAMHIQRSGDLKLYALKMEAIDKLEKEIEALRK' A
#
# COMPACT_ATOMS: atom_id res chain seq x y z
N MET A 1 20.83 -11.20 -12.05
CA MET A 1 19.80 -11.95 -11.27
C MET A 1 19.06 -11.10 -10.22
N PHE A 2 19.60 -9.97 -9.73
CA PHE A 2 18.93 -9.09 -8.74
C PHE A 2 17.73 -8.27 -9.26
N SER A 3 17.68 -7.96 -10.57
CA SER A 3 16.60 -7.16 -11.16
C SER A 3 15.25 -7.92 -11.20
N PHE A 4 15.29 -9.25 -11.34
CA PHE A 4 14.08 -10.09 -11.30
C PHE A 4 13.46 -10.15 -9.90
N LEU A 5 14.28 -10.28 -8.85
CA LEU A 5 13.83 -10.27 -7.45
C LEU A 5 13.17 -8.94 -7.09
N LYS A 6 13.78 -7.80 -7.45
CA LYS A 6 13.18 -6.47 -7.26
C LYS A 6 11.84 -6.34 -7.97
N LYS A 7 11.73 -6.80 -9.22
CA LYS A 7 10.48 -6.72 -10.01
C LYS A 7 9.35 -7.56 -9.40
N VAL A 8 9.67 -8.75 -8.88
CA VAL A 8 8.69 -9.63 -8.21
C VAL A 8 8.23 -8.98 -6.90
N GLN A 9 9.16 -8.49 -6.08
CA GLN A 9 8.83 -7.79 -4.84
C GLN A 9 7.95 -6.56 -5.11
N LEU A 10 8.31 -5.73 -6.10
CA LEU A 10 7.53 -4.55 -6.47
C LEU A 10 6.08 -4.88 -6.81
N LYS A 11 5.85 -5.97 -7.54
CA LYS A 11 4.49 -6.44 -7.85
C LYS A 11 3.72 -6.87 -6.61
N VAL A 12 4.38 -7.52 -5.65
CA VAL A 12 3.76 -7.92 -4.37
C VAL A 12 3.34 -6.69 -3.58
N PHE A 13 4.22 -5.69 -3.44
CA PHE A 13 3.91 -4.45 -2.72
C PHE A 13 2.79 -3.65 -3.41
N GLN A 14 2.76 -3.59 -4.75
CA GLN A 14 1.68 -2.95 -5.49
C GLN A 14 0.33 -3.64 -5.29
N LYS A 15 0.29 -4.98 -5.29
CA LYS A 15 -0.94 -5.72 -4.98
C LYS A 15 -1.41 -5.45 -3.55
N LYS A 16 -0.49 -5.47 -2.58
CA LYS A 16 -0.81 -5.15 -1.19
C LYS A 16 -1.37 -3.73 -1.04
N ARG A 17 -0.78 -2.75 -1.74
CA ARG A 17 -1.28 -1.37 -1.77
C ARG A 17 -2.73 -1.30 -2.27
N LEU A 18 -3.03 -1.99 -3.37
CA LEU A 18 -4.39 -2.02 -3.93
C LEU A 18 -5.40 -2.62 -2.94
N MET A 19 -5.06 -3.74 -2.31
CA MET A 19 -5.93 -4.35 -1.28
C MET A 19 -6.16 -3.41 -0.10
N MET A 20 -5.10 -2.74 0.39
CA MET A 20 -5.23 -1.79 1.51
C MET A 20 -6.08 -0.57 1.14
N LEU A 21 -6.02 -0.10 -0.11
CA LEU A 21 -6.86 1.00 -0.59
C LEU A 21 -8.34 0.60 -0.72
N GLU A 22 -8.61 -0.63 -1.14
CA GLU A 22 -9.96 -1.18 -1.16
C GLU A 22 -10.54 -1.27 0.26
N GLU A 23 -9.76 -1.78 1.21
CA GLU A 23 -10.13 -1.80 2.63
C GLU A 23 -10.37 -0.37 3.17
N ALA A 24 -9.50 0.58 2.83
CA ALA A 24 -9.66 1.98 3.21
C ALA A 24 -10.95 2.59 2.63
N MET A 25 -11.33 2.23 1.39
CA MET A 25 -12.60 2.66 0.79
C MET A 25 -13.80 2.14 1.60
N HIS A 26 -13.76 0.87 2.03
CA HIS A 26 -14.82 0.31 2.88
C HIS A 26 -14.91 1.02 4.24
N ILE A 27 -13.78 1.34 4.86
CA ILE A 27 -13.72 2.07 6.13
C ILE A 27 -14.21 3.52 5.96
N GLN A 28 -13.88 4.17 4.84
CA GLN A 28 -14.39 5.50 4.53
C GLN A 28 -15.91 5.49 4.39
N ARG A 29 -16.46 4.46 3.72
CA ARG A 29 -17.90 4.29 3.54
C ARG A 29 -18.65 3.94 4.83
N SER A 30 -17.99 3.27 5.79
CA SER A 30 -18.58 3.03 7.11
C SER A 30 -18.61 4.30 7.99
N GLY A 31 -17.89 5.35 7.60
CA GLY A 31 -17.84 6.63 8.32
C GLY A 31 -16.83 6.66 9.48
N ASP A 32 -16.03 5.61 9.68
CA ASP A 32 -14.98 5.59 10.71
C ASP A 32 -13.73 6.34 10.22
N LEU A 33 -13.76 7.67 10.36
CA LEU A 33 -12.69 8.55 9.91
C LEU A 33 -11.37 8.34 10.66
N LYS A 34 -11.41 7.90 11.93
CA LYS A 34 -10.20 7.61 12.70
C LYS A 34 -9.50 6.38 12.17
N LEU A 35 -10.26 5.30 11.96
CA LEU A 35 -9.73 4.07 11.39
C LEU A 35 -9.25 4.30 9.95
N TYR A 36 -9.98 5.10 9.17
CA TYR A 36 -9.58 5.48 7.83
C TYR A 36 -8.23 6.22 7.83
N ALA A 37 -8.05 7.22 8.71
CA ALA A 37 -6.81 7.97 8.82
C ALA A 37 -5.61 7.07 9.16
N LEU A 38 -5.78 6.14 10.12
CA LEU A 38 -4.75 5.15 10.47
C LEU A 38 -4.42 4.23 9.28
N LYS A 39 -5.45 3.84 8.52
CA LYS A 39 -5.27 3.00 7.33
C LYS A 39 -4.49 3.74 6.23
N MET A 40 -4.83 5.00 5.99
CA MET A 40 -4.14 5.85 5.03
C MET A 40 -2.68 6.10 5.41
N GLU A 41 -2.38 6.33 6.70
CA GLU A 41 -0.99 6.48 7.16
C GLU A 41 -0.15 5.21 6.90
N ALA A 42 -0.75 4.03 7.07
CA ALA A 42 -0.10 2.76 6.75
C ALA A 42 0.12 2.58 5.24
N ILE A 43 -0.81 3.05 4.40
CA ILE A 43 -0.68 3.04 2.94
C ILE A 43 0.46 3.98 2.51
N ASP A 44 0.56 5.17 3.07
CA ASP A 44 1.63 6.13 2.77
C ASP A 44 3.03 5.57 3.09
N LYS A 45 3.16 4.83 4.20
CA LYS A 45 4.42 4.14 4.54
C LYS A 45 4.77 3.08 3.50
N LEU A 46 3.79 2.28 3.08
CA LEU A 46 3.96 1.28 2.03
C LEU A 46 4.33 1.92 0.67
N GLU A 47 3.78 3.09 0.35
CA GLU A 47 4.12 3.82 -0.88
C GLU A 47 5.57 4.28 -0.88
N LYS A 48 6.07 4.80 0.25
CA LYS A 48 7.47 5.16 0.40
C LYS A 48 8.40 3.96 0.22
N GLU A 49 8.01 2.78 0.73
CA GLU A 49 8.76 1.53 0.50
C GLU A 49 8.77 1.13 -0.98
N ILE A 50 7.62 1.25 -1.67
CA ILE A 50 7.53 0.99 -3.13
C ILE A 50 8.43 1.94 -3.91
N GLU A 51 8.45 3.22 -3.54
CA GLU A 51 9.27 4.24 -4.20
C GLU A 51 10.77 3.98 -3.97
N ALA A 52 11.16 3.61 -2.75
CA ALA A 52 12.53 3.20 -2.42
C ALA A 52 12.99 1.97 -3.21
N LEU A 53 12.08 1.03 -3.51
CA LEU A 53 12.37 -0.14 -4.34
C LEU A 53 12.42 0.15 -5.85
N ARG A 54 11.85 1.28 -6.30
CA ARG A 54 11.90 1.73 -7.70
C ARG A 54 13.20 2.48 -8.03
N LYS A 55 13.83 3.13 -7.06
CA LYS A 55 15.17 3.73 -7.19
C LYS A 55 16.24 2.65 -7.30
#